data_AF-A0A934QZV8-F1
#
_entry.id   AF-A0A934QZV8-F1
#
_cell.length_a   1.000
_cell.length_b   1.000
_cell.length_c   1.000
_cell.angle_alpha   90.00
_cell.angle_beta   90.00
_cell.angle_gamma   90.00
#
_symmetry.space_group_name_H-M   'P 1'
#
loop_
_entity.id
_entity.type
_entity.pdbx_description
1 polymer ?
#
loop_
_entity_poly.entity_id
_entity_poly.type
_entity_poly.pdbx_seq_one_letter_code
_entity_poly.pdbx_strand_id
1 'polypeptide(L)'
;MKIHISALCSLLVSFPAFAAEEAKPRFRHVSEFATWADAKLAADDYEALMKAQSDTKDSRQTQLINLGTLDAWLKQRTLAKIYEGRDFPKDATTFKLGGHEMELGHCHIEFSKKDGSWEIVRIWQCR
;
A
#
# COMPACT_ATOMS: atom_id res chain seq x y z
N MET A 1 53.70 -3.80 -38.14
CA MET A 1 52.91 -3.31 -37.00
C MET A 1 51.54 -2.92 -37.52
N LYS A 2 50.52 -3.77 -37.32
CA LYS A 2 49.16 -3.58 -37.86
C LYS A 2 48.26 -3.02 -36.75
N ILE A 3 47.72 -1.83 -36.95
CA ILE A 3 46.76 -1.20 -36.03
C ILE A 3 45.37 -1.62 -36.52
N HIS A 4 44.67 -2.42 -35.73
CA HIS A 4 43.26 -2.74 -35.98
C HIS A 4 42.38 -1.69 -35.30
N ILE A 5 41.66 -0.92 -36.10
CA ILE A 5 40.59 -0.04 -35.64
C ILE A 5 39.34 -0.91 -35.57
N SER A 6 38.93 -1.27 -34.34
CA SER A 6 37.63 -1.91 -34.11
C SER A 6 36.64 -0.84 -33.66
N ALA A 7 35.74 -0.50 -34.56
CA ALA A 7 34.54 0.27 -34.27
C ALA A 7 33.65 -0.50 -33.30
N LEU A 8 33.34 0.08 -32.15
CA LEU A 8 32.26 -0.40 -31.28
C LEU A 8 31.08 0.56 -31.43
N CYS A 9 30.09 0.11 -32.19
CA CYS A 9 28.83 0.79 -32.42
C CYS A 9 27.98 0.64 -31.15
N SER A 10 27.92 1.68 -30.32
CA SER A 10 27.04 1.73 -29.14
C SER A 10 25.58 1.84 -29.57
N LEU A 11 24.88 0.71 -29.64
CA LEU A 11 23.43 0.67 -29.76
C LEU A 11 22.81 1.09 -28.41
N LEU A 12 22.42 2.36 -28.33
CA LEU A 12 21.49 2.86 -27.32
C LEU A 12 20.11 2.31 -27.65
N VAL A 13 19.72 1.22 -26.98
CA VAL A 13 18.33 0.76 -26.95
C VAL A 13 17.57 1.68 -25.98
N SER A 14 17.01 2.76 -26.50
CA SER A 14 15.98 3.52 -25.78
C SER A 14 14.71 2.67 -25.72
N PHE A 15 14.49 2.00 -24.59
CA PHE A 15 13.18 1.44 -24.29
C PHE A 15 12.19 2.61 -24.12
N PRO A 16 11.07 2.66 -24.87
CA PRO A 16 9.98 3.54 -24.49
C PRO A 16 9.47 3.05 -23.14
N ALA A 17 9.63 3.87 -22.11
CA ALA A 17 8.96 3.69 -20.84
C ALA A 17 7.46 3.81 -21.09
N PHE A 18 6.82 2.71 -21.50
CA PHE A 18 5.43 2.51 -21.17
C PHE A 18 5.38 2.60 -19.65
N ALA A 19 4.84 3.70 -19.14
CA ALA A 19 4.44 3.81 -17.75
C ALA A 19 3.34 2.77 -17.55
N ALA A 20 3.75 1.52 -17.31
CA ALA A 20 2.87 0.50 -16.80
C ALA A 20 2.30 1.09 -15.51
N GLU A 21 0.99 1.32 -15.48
CA GLU A 21 0.29 1.71 -14.26
C GLU A 21 0.68 0.68 -13.19
N GLU A 22 1.41 1.12 -12.16
CA GLU A 22 1.88 0.21 -11.10
C GLU A 22 0.66 -0.50 -10.52
N ALA A 23 0.61 -1.82 -10.69
CA ALA A 23 -0.49 -2.62 -10.19
C ALA A 23 -0.60 -2.41 -8.66
N LYS A 24 -1.82 -2.14 -8.19
CA LYS A 24 -2.08 -1.95 -6.76
C LYS A 24 -1.71 -3.22 -5.98
N PRO A 25 -1.14 -3.08 -4.77
CA PRO A 25 -0.77 -4.24 -3.98
C PRO A 25 -2.02 -5.06 -3.62
N ARG A 26 -1.86 -6.38 -3.67
CA ARG A 26 -2.90 -7.38 -3.37
C ARG A 26 -2.40 -8.30 -2.28
N PHE A 27 -3.28 -8.65 -1.35
CA PHE A 27 -2.94 -9.42 -0.16
C PHE A 27 -3.83 -10.66 -0.04
N ARG A 28 -3.25 -11.80 0.29
CA ARG A 28 -4.00 -13.03 0.60
C ARG A 28 -4.33 -13.14 2.08
N HIS A 29 -3.46 -12.57 2.93
CA HIS A 29 -3.58 -12.60 4.38
C HIS A 29 -3.48 -11.19 4.97
N VAL A 30 -4.12 -10.97 6.12
CA VAL A 30 -4.02 -9.68 6.84
C VAL A 30 -2.59 -9.42 7.30
N SER A 31 -1.84 -10.47 7.64
CA SER A 31 -0.42 -10.37 8.02
C SER A 31 0.47 -9.82 6.90
N GLU A 32 0.20 -10.19 5.64
CA GLU A 32 0.92 -9.65 4.47
C GLU A 32 0.66 -8.16 4.30
N PHE A 33 -0.62 -7.76 4.38
CA PHE A 33 -1.02 -6.35 4.38
C PHE A 33 -0.34 -5.59 5.51
N ALA A 34 -0.43 -6.11 6.74
CA ALA A 34 0.02 -5.43 7.93
C ALA A 34 1.54 -5.23 7.90
N THR A 35 2.30 -6.25 7.51
CA THR A 35 3.77 -6.17 7.35
C THR A 35 4.15 -5.16 6.27
N TRP A 36 3.46 -5.16 5.13
CA TRP A 36 3.70 -4.20 4.06
C TRP A 36 3.41 -2.77 4.50
N ALA A 37 2.26 -2.53 5.13
CA ALA A 37 1.87 -1.21 5.59
C ALA A 37 2.80 -0.68 6.68
N ASP A 38 3.20 -1.51 7.64
CA ASP A 38 4.20 -1.15 8.66
C ASP A 38 5.53 -0.75 8.03
N ALA A 39 6.00 -1.46 7.00
CA ALA A 39 7.22 -1.11 6.30
C ALA A 39 7.11 0.23 5.56
N LYS A 40 5.93 0.59 5.04
CA LYS A 40 5.69 1.88 4.38
C LYS A 40 5.63 3.03 5.38
N LEU A 41 4.95 2.83 6.50
CA LEU A 41 4.89 3.82 7.58
C LEU A 41 6.30 4.06 8.17
N ALA A 42 7.06 2.99 8.47
CA ALA A 42 8.42 3.11 8.99
C ALA A 42 9.42 3.78 8.04
N ALA A 43 9.11 3.84 6.75
CA ALA A 43 9.92 4.52 5.72
C ALA A 43 9.37 5.91 5.33
N ASP A 44 8.36 6.41 6.04
CA ASP A 44 7.62 7.63 5.70
C ASP A 44 7.06 7.64 4.26
N ASP A 45 6.83 6.46 3.67
CA ASP A 45 6.36 6.26 2.29
C ASP A 45 4.83 6.34 2.22
N TYR A 46 4.29 7.50 2.63
CA TYR A 46 2.86 7.77 2.55
C TYR A 46 2.35 7.81 1.11
N GLU A 47 3.23 8.09 0.14
CA GLU A 47 2.86 8.07 -1.27
C GLU A 47 2.45 6.67 -1.73
N ALA A 48 3.22 5.64 -1.38
CA ALA A 48 2.85 4.26 -1.70
C ALA A 48 1.53 3.86 -1.04
N LEU A 49 1.30 4.27 0.22
CA LEU A 49 0.05 4.01 0.94
C LEU A 49 -1.15 4.72 0.30
N MET A 50 -0.98 5.94 -0.22
CA MET A 50 -2.03 6.65 -0.96
C MET A 50 -2.31 5.99 -2.31
N LYS A 51 -1.27 5.69 -3.10
CA LYS A 51 -1.42 5.05 -4.42
C LYS A 51 -2.05 3.65 -4.33
N ALA A 52 -1.84 2.94 -3.24
CA ALA A 52 -2.45 1.65 -2.99
C ALA A 52 -3.98 1.71 -2.77
N GLN A 53 -4.53 2.86 -2.38
CA GLN A 53 -5.97 3.02 -2.19
C GLN A 53 -6.72 3.05 -3.53
N SER A 54 -7.81 2.29 -3.65
CA SER A 54 -8.63 2.26 -4.86
C SER A 54 -9.68 3.35 -4.95
N ASP A 55 -10.12 3.89 -3.81
CA ASP A 55 -11.12 4.94 -3.75
C ASP A 55 -10.50 6.34 -3.92
N THR A 56 -11.17 7.20 -4.69
CA THR A 56 -10.78 8.59 -4.97
C THR A 56 -11.70 9.61 -4.30
N LYS A 57 -12.56 9.19 -3.36
CA LYS A 57 -13.47 10.09 -2.60
C LYS A 57 -12.73 11.15 -1.78
N ASP A 58 -11.57 10.80 -1.23
CA ASP A 58 -10.76 11.74 -0.46
C ASP A 58 -9.82 12.51 -1.38
N SER A 59 -9.68 13.81 -1.11
CA SER A 59 -8.57 14.57 -1.68
C SER A 59 -7.24 13.99 -1.20
N ARG A 60 -6.18 14.17 -1.99
CA ARG A 60 -4.82 13.77 -1.61
C ARG A 60 -4.41 14.36 -0.25
N GLN A 61 -4.78 15.61 0.03
CA GLN A 61 -4.51 16.24 1.32
C GLN A 61 -5.27 15.53 2.47
N THR A 62 -6.53 15.16 2.25
CA THR A 62 -7.31 14.39 3.23
C THR A 62 -6.69 13.01 3.48
N GLN A 63 -6.23 12.32 2.43
CA GLN A 63 -5.55 11.02 2.57
C GLN A 63 -4.25 11.14 3.38
N LEU A 64 -3.44 12.18 3.13
CA LEU A 64 -2.22 12.45 3.91
C LEU A 64 -2.55 12.69 5.39
N ILE A 65 -3.57 13.48 5.70
CA ILE A 65 -4.02 13.71 7.08
C ILE A 65 -4.43 12.39 7.74
N ASN A 66 -5.21 11.56 7.01
CA ASN A 66 -5.65 10.26 7.53
C ASN A 66 -4.47 9.33 7.83
N LEU A 67 -3.49 9.26 6.93
CA LEU A 67 -2.29 8.44 7.11
C LEU A 67 -1.40 8.96 8.24
N GLY A 68 -1.17 10.28 8.32
CA GLY A 68 -0.37 10.88 9.39
C GLY A 68 -0.98 10.64 10.77
N THR A 69 -2.31 10.70 10.91
CA THR A 69 -2.96 10.36 12.17
C THR A 69 -2.94 8.85 12.46
N LEU A 70 -3.07 7.97 11.44
CA LEU A 70 -2.88 6.52 11.64
C LEU A 70 -1.47 6.24 12.18
N ASP A 71 -0.45 6.84 11.57
CA ASP A 71 0.94 6.68 11.98
C ASP A 71 1.19 7.23 13.40
N ALA A 72 0.67 8.43 13.66
CA ALA A 72 0.71 9.05 14.98
C ALA A 72 -0.08 8.26 16.05
N TRP A 73 -1.07 7.46 15.67
CA TRP A 73 -1.76 6.53 16.57
C TRP A 73 -0.92 5.30 16.85
N LEU A 74 -0.20 4.81 15.85
CA LEU A 74 0.62 3.62 15.96
C LEU A 74 1.81 3.83 16.89
N LYS A 75 2.52 4.97 16.90
CA LYS A 75 3.66 5.35 17.79
C LYS A 75 4.70 4.27 18.12
N GLN A 76 4.32 3.30 18.96
CA GLN A 76 5.15 2.18 19.46
C GLN A 76 4.53 0.80 19.16
N ARG A 77 3.42 0.76 18.42
CA ARG A 77 2.69 -0.42 17.98
C ARG A 77 2.80 -0.53 16.47
N THR A 78 2.64 -1.74 15.96
CA THR A 78 2.63 -2.01 14.52
C THR A 78 1.32 -2.69 14.15
N LEU A 79 0.84 -2.50 12.92
CA LEU A 79 -0.34 -3.18 12.41
C LEU A 79 -0.15 -4.70 12.49
N ALA A 80 1.05 -5.19 12.19
CA ALA A 80 1.38 -6.62 12.26
C ALA A 80 1.18 -7.18 13.67
N LYS A 81 1.53 -6.40 14.70
CA LYS A 81 1.32 -6.82 16.10
C LYS A 81 -0.14 -6.70 16.52
N ILE A 82 -0.85 -5.64 16.07
CA ILE A 82 -2.26 -5.42 16.38
C ILE A 82 -3.14 -6.52 15.78
N TYR A 83 -2.80 -6.98 14.57
CA TYR A 83 -3.57 -7.96 13.81
C TYR A 83 -2.92 -9.33 13.73
N GLU A 84 -2.03 -9.65 14.67
CA GLU A 84 -1.39 -10.95 14.76
C GLU A 84 -2.44 -12.08 14.82
N GLY A 85 -2.31 -13.06 13.92
CA GLY A 85 -3.24 -14.19 13.80
C GLY A 85 -4.62 -13.86 13.22
N ARG A 86 -4.89 -12.61 12.81
CA ARG A 86 -6.11 -12.25 12.09
C ARG A 86 -5.96 -12.63 10.61
N ASP A 87 -7.03 -13.15 10.02
CA ASP A 87 -7.10 -13.46 8.60
C ASP A 87 -8.23 -12.66 7.93
N PHE A 88 -8.14 -12.53 6.61
CA PHE A 88 -9.26 -12.03 5.83
C PHE A 88 -10.40 -13.06 5.82
N PRO A 89 -11.67 -12.62 5.84
CA PRO A 89 -12.81 -13.52 5.75
C PRO A 89 -12.82 -14.30 4.42
N LYS A 90 -13.17 -15.59 4.47
CA LYS A 90 -13.18 -16.44 3.26
C LYS A 90 -14.33 -16.11 2.33
N ASP A 91 -15.51 -15.81 2.88
CA ASP A 91 -16.77 -15.71 2.12
C ASP A 91 -17.26 -14.27 1.93
N ALA A 92 -16.52 -13.27 2.40
CA ALA A 92 -16.88 -11.87 2.23
C ALA A 92 -16.22 -11.23 1.00
N THR A 93 -16.86 -10.20 0.46
CA THR A 93 -16.35 -9.37 -0.64
C THR A 93 -15.77 -8.05 -0.16
N THR A 94 -16.14 -7.63 1.05
CA THR A 94 -15.61 -6.44 1.71
C THR A 94 -15.17 -6.80 3.13
N PHE A 95 -14.19 -6.05 3.64
CA PHE A 95 -13.66 -6.26 4.97
C PHE A 95 -13.12 -4.95 5.53
N LYS A 96 -13.11 -4.84 6.86
CA LYS A 96 -12.71 -3.62 7.55
C LYS A 96 -11.88 -3.92 8.77
N LEU A 97 -10.79 -3.18 8.90
CA LEU A 97 -9.94 -3.12 10.08
C LEU A 97 -10.10 -1.76 10.75
N GLY A 98 -9.91 -1.73 12.07
CA GLY A 98 -10.18 -0.56 12.88
C GLY A 98 -11.68 -0.32 13.03
N GLY A 99 -12.08 0.91 13.34
CA GLY A 99 -13.40 1.14 13.91
C GLY A 99 -13.38 2.23 14.94
N HIS A 100 -14.51 2.91 15.13
CA HIS A 100 -14.68 3.83 16.27
C HIS A 100 -14.47 3.06 17.58
N GLU A 101 -13.54 3.53 18.41
CA GLU A 101 -13.14 2.92 19.68
C GLU A 101 -12.57 1.49 19.56
N MET A 102 -12.14 1.11 18.36
CA MET A 102 -11.51 -0.19 18.11
C MET A 102 -9.98 -0.07 18.20
N GLU A 103 -9.27 -1.09 17.72
CA GLU A 103 -7.81 -1.18 17.85
C GLU A 103 -7.01 -0.05 17.17
N LEU A 104 -7.61 0.65 16.18
CA LEU A 104 -7.02 1.81 15.48
C LEU A 104 -7.66 3.15 15.88
N GLY A 105 -8.34 3.23 17.03
CA GLY A 105 -8.93 4.47 17.56
C GLY A 105 -10.13 4.94 16.74
N HIS A 106 -9.94 5.89 15.83
CA HIS A 106 -10.97 6.34 14.88
C HIS A 106 -10.59 6.05 13.42
N CYS A 107 -9.44 5.40 13.20
CA CYS A 107 -8.99 5.05 11.87
C CYS A 107 -9.65 3.75 11.40
N HIS A 108 -9.87 3.70 10.10
CA HIS A 108 -10.46 2.60 9.37
C HIS A 108 -9.61 2.26 8.16
N ILE A 109 -9.46 0.97 7.90
CA ILE A 109 -8.83 0.46 6.68
C ILE A 109 -9.84 -0.48 6.03
N GLU A 110 -10.33 -0.07 4.88
CA GLU A 110 -11.33 -0.82 4.12
C GLU A 110 -10.68 -1.59 2.98
N PHE A 111 -11.15 -2.81 2.78
CA PHE A 111 -10.67 -3.71 1.75
C PHE A 111 -11.82 -4.23 0.89
N SER A 112 -11.50 -4.54 -0.36
CA SER A 112 -12.38 -5.27 -1.27
C SER A 112 -11.66 -6.48 -1.84
N LYS A 113 -12.40 -7.57 -2.02
CA LYS A 113 -11.87 -8.81 -2.59
C LYS A 113 -11.97 -8.77 -4.11
N LYS A 114 -10.86 -8.99 -4.81
CA LYS A 114 -10.76 -9.12 -6.26
C LYS A 114 -9.85 -10.28 -6.63
N ASP A 115 -10.31 -11.14 -7.53
CA ASP A 115 -9.55 -12.29 -8.04
C ASP A 115 -8.93 -13.16 -6.92
N GLY A 116 -9.68 -13.37 -5.84
CA GLY A 116 -9.23 -14.17 -4.69
C GLY A 116 -8.22 -13.47 -3.77
N SER A 117 -7.88 -12.21 -4.01
CA SER A 117 -6.99 -11.39 -3.16
C SER A 117 -7.70 -10.13 -2.67
N TRP A 118 -7.14 -9.46 -1.67
CA TRP A 118 -7.69 -8.25 -1.07
C TRP A 118 -6.89 -7.02 -1.48
N GLU A 119 -7.59 -5.97 -1.90
CA GLU A 119 -7.03 -4.66 -2.24
C GLU A 119 -7.51 -3.62 -1.23
N ILE A 120 -6.67 -2.61 -0.96
CA ILE A 120 -7.04 -1.48 -0.10
C ILE A 120 -8.01 -0.59 -0.87
N VAL A 121 -9.20 -0.42 -0.32
CA VAL A 121 -10.17 0.54 -0.83
C VAL A 121 -9.79 1.94 -0.36
N ARG A 122 -9.67 2.12 0.95
CA ARG A 122 -9.43 3.43 1.57
C ARG A 122 -8.89 3.30 2.99
N ILE A 123 -8.08 4.28 3.40
CA ILE A 123 -7.68 4.51 4.78
C ILE A 123 -8.27 5.86 5.22
N TRP A 124 -9.09 5.86 6.27
CA TRP A 124 -9.87 7.05 6.65
C TRP A 124 -10.21 7.11 8.13
N GLN A 125 -10.69 8.26 8.60
CA GLN A 125 -11.10 8.49 9.99
C GLN A 125 -12.58 8.85 10.15
N CYS A 126 -13.21 8.28 11.18
CA CYS A 126 -14.48 8.84 11.67
C CYS A 126 -14.29 10.28 12.12
N ARG A 127 -15.30 11.10 11.85
CA ARG A 127 -15.43 12.46 12.38
C ARG A 127 -16.20 12.43 13.69
#